data_AF-A0AAV9RXV6-F1
#
_entry.id   AF-A0AAV9RXV6-F1
#
_cell.length_a   1.000
_cell.length_b   1.000
_cell.length_c   1.000
_cell.angle_alpha   90.00
_cell.angle_beta   90.00
_cell.angle_gamma   90.00
#
_symmetry.space_group_name_H-M   'P 1'
#
loop_
_entity.id
_entity.type
_entity.pdbx_description
1 polymer ?
#
loop_
_entity_poly.entity_id
_entity_poly.type
_entity_poly.pdbx_seq_one_letter_code
_entity_poly.pdbx_strand_id
1 'polypeptide(L)'
;EMVRRGEILDDSMEDEFYLRRLDAGMFVLQLLCYIMVEISSSGVSQLQQRVHQILNIRGGSVKVVRHIMREYAESIGDGKSDEFKEAERKRIMDLADNF
;
A
#
# COMPACT_ATOMS: atom_id res chain seq x y z
N GLU A 1 -12.27 11.72 -17.45
CA GLU A 1 -13.24 12.01 -18.53
C GLU A 1 -14.65 11.55 -18.18
N MET A 2 -14.82 10.39 -17.53
CA MET A 2 -16.11 9.78 -17.19
C MET A 2 -16.93 10.59 -16.16
N VAL A 3 -16.29 11.11 -15.10
CA VAL A 3 -16.96 12.02 -14.13
C VAL A 3 -17.47 13.31 -14.80
N ARG A 4 -16.82 13.79 -15.88
CA ARG A 4 -17.29 14.96 -16.64
C ARG A 4 -18.52 14.67 -17.50
N ARG A 5 -18.85 13.39 -17.71
CA ARG A 5 -20.00 12.94 -18.52
C ARG A 5 -21.24 12.58 -17.68
N GLY A 6 -21.17 12.70 -16.36
CA GLY A 6 -22.31 12.43 -15.48
C GLY A 6 -22.67 10.94 -15.35
N GLU A 7 -21.76 10.04 -15.73
CA GLU A 7 -21.91 8.60 -15.51
C GLU A 7 -21.76 8.31 -14.01
N ILE A 8 -22.79 7.69 -13.41
CA ILE A 8 -22.77 7.26 -12.01
C ILE A 8 -21.73 6.13 -11.92
N LEU A 9 -20.75 6.28 -11.02
CA LEU A 9 -19.86 5.18 -10.65
C LEU A 9 -20.72 4.12 -9.95
N ASP A 10 -20.97 3.02 -10.63
CA ASP A 10 -21.59 1.84 -10.04
C ASP A 10 -20.52 0.83 -9.57
N ASP A 11 -20.91 -0.12 -8.73
CA ASP A 11 -20.02 -1.12 -8.14
C ASP A 11 -19.26 -1.93 -9.22
N SER A 12 -19.86 -2.11 -10.41
CA SER A 12 -19.22 -2.84 -11.51
C SER A 12 -18.06 -2.06 -12.16
N MET A 13 -18.16 -0.74 -12.17
CA MET A 13 -17.06 0.13 -12.61
C MET A 13 -15.90 0.11 -11.61
N GLU A 14 -16.18 0.07 -10.30
CA GLU A 14 -15.14 -0.03 -9.27
C GLU A 14 -14.33 -1.33 -9.40
N ASP A 15 -14.99 -2.46 -9.65
CA ASP A 15 -14.35 -3.74 -9.94
C ASP A 15 -13.46 -3.68 -11.19
N GLU A 16 -13.92 -3.03 -12.27
CA GLU A 16 -13.11 -2.88 -13.49
C GLU A 16 -11.85 -2.04 -13.23
N PHE A 17 -11.97 -0.95 -12.47
CA PHE A 17 -10.80 -0.15 -12.07
C PHE A 17 -9.83 -0.95 -11.20
N TYR A 18 -10.35 -1.78 -10.29
CA TYR A 18 -9.53 -2.64 -9.44
C TYR A 18 -8.76 -3.67 -10.26
N LEU A 19 -9.42 -4.36 -11.21
CA LEU A 19 -8.76 -5.30 -12.13
C LEU A 19 -7.67 -4.62 -12.97
N ARG A 20 -7.93 -3.42 -13.50
CA ARG A 20 -6.91 -2.64 -14.24
C ARG A 20 -5.71 -2.29 -13.36
N ARG A 21 -5.90 -1.99 -12.07
CA ARG A 21 -4.81 -1.75 -11.12
C ARG A 21 -4.00 -3.02 -10.89
N LEU A 22 -4.67 -4.17 -10.73
CA LEU A 22 -3.99 -5.46 -10.59
C LEU A 22 -3.14 -5.79 -11.82
N ASP A 23 -3.68 -5.63 -13.03
CA ASP A 23 -2.95 -5.85 -14.29
C ASP A 23 -1.75 -4.90 -14.44
N ALA A 24 -1.87 -3.67 -13.94
CA ALA A 24 -0.78 -2.70 -13.88
C ALA A 24 0.29 -3.04 -12.80
N GLY A 25 0.13 -4.13 -12.06
CA GLY A 25 1.10 -4.61 -11.08
C GLY A 25 0.89 -4.10 -9.66
N MET A 26 -0.32 -3.68 -9.29
CA MET A 26 -0.63 -3.17 -7.94
C MET A 26 -0.19 -4.14 -6.83
N PHE A 27 -0.44 -5.43 -6.97
CA PHE A 27 -0.09 -6.42 -5.95
C PHE A 27 1.44 -6.49 -5.72
N VAL A 28 2.22 -6.47 -6.81
CA VAL A 28 3.68 -6.47 -6.74
C VAL A 28 4.18 -5.17 -6.09
N LEU A 29 3.58 -4.03 -6.46
CA LEU A 29 3.91 -2.74 -5.86
C LEU A 29 3.63 -2.73 -4.34
N GLN A 30 2.48 -3.25 -3.91
CA GLN A 30 2.12 -3.36 -2.50
C GLN A 30 3.13 -4.24 -1.74
N LEU A 31 3.52 -5.40 -2.28
CA LEU A 31 4.53 -6.26 -1.65
C LEU A 31 5.90 -5.60 -1.54
N LEU A 32 6.32 -4.85 -2.57
CA LEU A 32 7.57 -4.08 -2.53
C LEU A 32 7.52 -2.98 -1.47
N CYS A 33 6.40 -2.25 -1.38
CA CYS A 33 6.19 -1.27 -0.31
C CYS A 33 6.20 -1.93 1.07
N TYR A 34 5.57 -3.09 1.23
CA TYR A 34 5.55 -3.83 2.49
C TYR A 34 6.96 -4.24 2.93
N ILE A 35 7.76 -4.84 2.03
CA ILE A 35 9.16 -5.16 2.32
C ILE A 35 9.92 -3.89 2.71
N MET A 36 9.70 -2.79 1.99
CA MET A 36 10.39 -1.52 2.23
C MET A 36 10.09 -0.92 3.62
N VAL A 37 8.83 -0.98 4.09
CA VAL A 37 8.50 -0.51 5.45
C VAL A 37 9.05 -1.46 6.51
N GLU A 38 8.92 -2.78 6.31
CA GLU A 38 9.39 -3.79 7.27
C GLU A 38 10.91 -3.69 7.51
N ILE A 39 11.71 -3.56 6.45
CA ILE A 39 13.17 -3.43 6.60
C ILE A 39 13.57 -2.12 7.28
N SER A 40 12.82 -1.04 7.07
CA SER A 40 13.06 0.24 7.72
C SER A 40 12.71 0.22 9.20
N SER A 41 11.75 -0.63 9.60
CA SER A 41 11.37 -0.84 11.01
C SER A 41 12.24 -1.85 11.76
N SER A 42 13.30 -2.40 11.14
CA SER A 42 14.21 -3.38 11.76
C SER A 42 15.07 -2.85 12.92
N GLY A 43 14.99 -1.55 13.24
CA GLY A 43 15.86 -0.88 14.22
C GLY A 43 17.27 -0.59 13.70
N VAL A 44 17.58 -0.93 12.45
CA VAL A 44 18.87 -0.66 11.81
C VAL A 44 18.80 0.66 11.04
N SER A 45 19.24 1.75 11.66
CA SER A 45 19.17 3.12 11.10
C SER A 45 19.79 3.27 9.70
N GLN A 46 20.85 2.52 9.41
CA GLN A 46 21.51 2.53 8.09
C GLN A 46 20.58 2.01 6.97
N LEU A 47 19.73 1.02 7.25
CA LEU A 47 18.78 0.50 6.27
C LEU A 47 17.70 1.54 5.96
N GLN A 48 17.12 2.14 7.00
CA GLN A 48 16.13 3.20 6.85
C GLN A 48 16.69 4.39 6.05
N GLN A 49 17.88 4.87 6.41
CA GLN A 49 18.57 5.96 5.67
C GLN A 49 18.79 5.59 4.21
N ARG A 50 19.22 4.35 3.93
CA ARG A 50 19.46 3.90 2.56
C ARG A 50 18.18 3.83 1.72
N VAL A 51 17.08 3.36 2.31
CA VAL A 51 15.77 3.35 1.66
C VAL A 51 15.34 4.76 1.28
N HIS A 52 15.36 5.71 2.23
CA HIS A 52 15.00 7.11 1.93
C HIS A 52 15.92 7.73 0.89
N GLN A 53 17.22 7.45 0.94
CA GLN A 53 18.18 7.96 -0.04
C GLN A 53 17.84 7.48 -1.45
N ILE A 54 17.60 6.17 -1.64
CA ILE A 54 17.23 5.62 -2.95
C ILE A 54 15.90 6.20 -3.42
N LEU A 55 14.91 6.27 -2.54
CA LEU A 55 13.59 6.80 -2.87
C LEU A 55 13.69 8.24 -3.37
N ASN A 56 14.44 9.09 -2.66
CA ASN A 56 14.65 10.49 -3.04
C ASN A 56 15.41 10.63 -4.37
N ILE A 57 16.48 9.85 -4.60
CA ILE A 57 17.25 9.88 -5.86
C ILE A 57 16.37 9.50 -7.06
N ARG A 58 15.39 8.61 -6.85
CA ARG A 58 14.47 8.15 -7.91
C ARG A 58 13.21 9.01 -8.03
N GLY A 59 13.10 10.11 -7.27
CA GLY A 59 11.92 10.98 -7.27
C GLY A 59 10.69 10.36 -6.60
N GLY A 60 10.87 9.29 -5.82
CA GLY A 60 9.81 8.66 -5.05
C GLY A 60 9.43 9.46 -3.81
N SER A 61 8.29 9.13 -3.21
CA SER A 61 7.74 9.83 -2.05
C SER A 61 7.38 8.87 -0.94
N VAL A 62 7.88 9.14 0.26
CA VAL A 62 7.51 8.41 1.48
C VAL A 62 5.99 8.43 1.68
N LYS A 63 5.33 9.55 1.37
CA LYS A 63 3.86 9.68 1.47
C LYS A 63 3.13 8.70 0.55
N VAL A 64 3.67 8.44 -0.65
CA VAL A 64 3.08 7.49 -1.60
C VAL A 64 3.22 6.06 -1.07
N VAL A 65 4.39 5.69 -0.53
CA VAL A 65 4.59 4.38 0.10
C VAL A 65 3.61 4.18 1.25
N ARG A 66 3.46 5.16 2.16
CA ARG A 66 2.49 5.08 3.25
C ARG A 66 1.05 4.95 2.75
N HIS A 67 0.66 5.69 1.71
CA HIS A 67 -0.68 5.60 1.14
C HIS A 67 -0.97 4.18 0.62
N ILE A 68 -0.04 3.61 -0.16
CA ILE A 68 -0.14 2.23 -0.67
C ILE A 68 -0.25 1.22 0.48
N MET A 69 0.53 1.41 1.56
CA MET A 69 0.50 0.51 2.72
C MET A 69 -0.82 0.59 3.50
N ARG A 70 -1.46 1.77 3.57
CA ARG A 70 -2.79 1.90 4.19
C ARG A 70 -3.86 1.19 3.36
N GLU A 71 -3.86 1.38 2.04
CA GLU A 71 -4.75 0.64 1.14
C GLU A 71 -4.52 -0.88 1.25
N TYR A 72 -3.25 -1.32 1.33
CA TYR A 72 -2.92 -2.72 1.51
C TYR A 72 -3.49 -3.29 2.81
N ALA A 73 -3.36 -2.56 3.93
CA ALA A 73 -3.89 -2.98 5.23
C ALA A 73 -5.43 -3.08 5.24
N GLU A 74 -6.14 -2.31 4.42
CA GLU A 74 -7.60 -2.40 4.30
C GLU A 74 -8.06 -3.66 3.54
N SER A 75 -7.22 -4.16 2.64
CA SER A 75 -7.52 -5.33 1.80
C SER A 75 -7.09 -6.69 2.40
N ILE A 76 -6.56 -6.71 3.62
CA ILE A 76 -5.90 -7.90 4.17
C ILE A 76 -6.84 -8.95 4.77
N GLY A 77 -6.44 -10.21 4.60
CA GLY A 77 -6.96 -11.33 5.38
C GLY A 77 -8.25 -11.93 4.84
N ASP A 78 -8.46 -11.89 3.52
CA ASP A 78 -9.51 -12.69 2.89
C ASP A 78 -9.40 -14.17 3.32
N GLY A 79 -10.53 -14.76 3.70
CA GLY A 79 -10.59 -16.12 4.25
C GLY A 79 -9.99 -16.33 5.65
N LYS A 80 -9.68 -15.28 6.43
CA LYS A 80 -9.18 -15.35 7.83
C LYS A 80 -10.21 -14.84 8.84
N SER A 81 -9.98 -15.11 10.14
CA SER A 81 -10.83 -14.60 11.23
C SER A 81 -10.68 -13.08 11.38
N ASP A 82 -11.74 -12.41 11.85
CA ASP A 82 -11.73 -10.95 12.03
C ASP A 82 -10.66 -10.49 13.04
N GLU A 83 -10.40 -11.30 14.06
CA GLU A 83 -9.31 -11.07 15.03
C GLU A 83 -7.93 -11.05 14.35
N PHE A 84 -7.69 -11.96 13.41
CA PHE A 84 -6.45 -11.99 12.63
C PHE A 84 -6.35 -10.76 11.72
N LYS A 85 -7.45 -10.41 11.04
CA LYS A 85 -7.49 -9.23 10.16
C LYS A 85 -7.17 -7.96 10.92
N GLU A 86 -7.80 -7.76 12.08
CA GLU A 86 -7.60 -6.55 12.88
C GLU A 86 -6.19 -6.47 13.47
N ALA A 87 -5.66 -7.59 13.97
CA ALA A 87 -4.29 -7.64 14.49
C ALA A 87 -3.26 -7.30 13.39
N GLU A 88 -3.43 -7.87 12.20
CA GLU A 88 -2.50 -7.66 11.10
C GLU A 88 -2.65 -6.26 10.48
N ARG A 89 -3.88 -5.76 10.34
CA ARG A 89 -4.15 -4.38 9.93
C ARG A 89 -3.46 -3.39 10.86
N LYS A 90 -3.59 -3.57 12.18
CA LYS A 90 -2.91 -2.73 13.17
C LYS A 90 -1.39 -2.78 13.01
N ARG A 91 -0.81 -3.98 12.90
CA ARG A 91 0.64 -4.16 12.71
C ARG A 91 1.15 -3.41 11.48
N ILE A 92 0.47 -3.54 10.34
CA ILE A 92 0.87 -2.89 9.09
C ILE A 92 0.73 -1.36 9.18
N MET A 93 -0.33 -0.87 9.82
CA MET A 93 -0.52 0.57 10.03
C MET A 93 0.59 1.16 10.89
N ASP A 94 0.99 0.46 11.96
CA ASP A 94 2.10 0.88 12.81
C ASP A 94 3.44 0.92 12.02
N LEU A 95 3.69 -0.05 11.13
CA LEU A 95 4.86 -0.02 10.24
C LEU A 95 4.84 1.20 9.30
N ALA A 96 3.67 1.49 8.71
CA ALA A 96 3.51 2.62 7.80
C ALA A 96 3.66 3.98 8.51
N ASP A 97 3.21 4.10 9.76
CA ASP A 97 3.33 5.34 10.54
C ASP A 97 4.78 5.61 10.97
N ASN A 98 5.56 4.55 11.21
CA ASN A 98 6.96 4.63 11.61
C ASN A 98 7.96 4.75 10.43
N PHE A 99 7.47 4.70 9.19
CA PHE A 99 8.26 4.83 7.95
C PHE A 99 8.48 6.28 7.52
#